data_AF-A0A3D6AMG2-F1
#
_entry.id   AF-A0A3D6AMG2-F1
#
_cell.length_a   1.000
_cell.length_b   1.000
_cell.length_c   1.000
_cell.angle_alpha   90.00
_cell.angle_beta   90.00
_cell.angle_gamma   90.00
#
_symmetry.space_group_name_H-M   'P 1'
#
loop_
_entity.id
_entity.type
_entity.pdbx_description
1 polymer ?
#
loop_
_entity_poly.entity_id
_entity_poly.type
_entity_poly.pdbx_seq_one_letter_code
_entity_poly.pdbx_strand_id
1 'polypeptide(L)'
;MCITAFAHAAPDEERYLLTVANLQKINAVKADLEKAKVRLDDDDDGDGKDGGKSAAQLARELDANPKVKAVLARHGLSSMDAALSMNAIVTAGIYLMFESSMDKKKAAALYASYPKERQANIELLRKNQRLLK
;
A
#
# COMPACT_ATOMS: atom_id res chain seq x y z
N MET A 1 15.26 16.01 -35.03
CA MET A 1 15.34 15.91 -33.55
C MET A 1 14.29 14.91 -33.09
N CYS A 2 14.69 13.69 -32.75
CA CYS A 2 13.78 12.68 -32.19
C CYS A 2 13.75 12.87 -30.68
N ILE A 3 12.60 13.29 -30.14
CA ILE A 3 12.35 13.32 -28.71
C ILE A 3 11.94 11.90 -28.32
N THR A 4 12.88 11.12 -27.79
CA THR A 4 12.57 9.84 -27.16
C THR A 4 11.80 10.11 -25.87
N ALA A 5 10.48 9.91 -25.91
CA ALA A 5 9.65 9.87 -24.73
C ALA A 5 10.07 8.66 -23.89
N PHE A 6 10.67 8.91 -22.72
CA PHE A 6 10.83 7.87 -21.71
C PHE A 6 9.45 7.51 -21.19
N ALA A 7 8.88 6.42 -21.71
CA ALA A 7 7.76 5.76 -21.08
C ALA A 7 8.25 5.26 -19.71
N HIS A 8 8.02 6.06 -18.66
CA HIS A 8 8.17 5.59 -17.29
C HIS A 8 7.16 4.47 -17.11
N ALA A 9 7.64 3.23 -17.15
CA ALA A 9 6.85 2.08 -16.74
C ALA A 9 6.28 2.38 -15.35
N ALA A 10 4.97 2.18 -15.19
CA ALA A 10 4.34 2.32 -13.90
C ALA A 10 5.09 1.44 -12.88
N PRO A 11 5.33 1.92 -11.65
CA PRO A 11 6.02 1.14 -10.64
C PRO A 11 5.31 -0.20 -10.46
N ASP A 12 6.07 -1.30 -10.53
CA ASP A 12 5.54 -2.65 -10.34
C ASP A 12 5.13 -2.82 -8.88
N GLU A 13 3.81 -2.75 -8.63
CA GLU A 13 3.22 -2.77 -7.29
C GLU A 13 3.55 -4.05 -6.53
N GLU A 14 3.71 -5.16 -7.25
CA GLU A 14 4.07 -6.48 -6.73
C GLU A 14 5.53 -6.54 -6.25
N ARG A 15 6.36 -5.61 -6.70
CA ARG A 15 7.79 -5.50 -6.35
C ARG A 15 8.09 -4.39 -5.34
N TYR A 16 7.07 -3.67 -4.85
CA TYR A 16 7.31 -2.66 -3.84
C TYR A 16 7.76 -3.31 -2.53
N LEU A 17 8.91 -2.90 -2.00
CA LEU A 17 9.45 -3.43 -0.75
C LEU A 17 9.19 -2.47 0.41
N LEU A 18 8.39 -2.91 1.36
CA LEU A 18 8.14 -2.17 2.59
C LEU A 18 9.38 -2.16 3.49
N THR A 19 9.57 -1.05 4.18
CA THR A 19 10.51 -0.93 5.29
C THR A 19 9.75 -0.59 6.58
N VAL A 20 10.40 -0.80 7.74
CA VAL A 20 9.86 -0.35 9.03
C VAL A 20 9.56 1.15 9.03
N ALA A 21 10.42 1.95 8.37
CA ALA A 21 10.22 3.39 8.25
C ALA A 21 8.96 3.73 7.43
N ASN A 22 8.64 2.97 6.37
CA ASN A 22 7.38 3.14 5.65
C ASN A 22 6.18 2.90 6.58
N LEU A 23 6.20 1.82 7.36
CA LEU A 23 5.12 1.49 8.31
C LEU A 23 4.92 2.60 9.35
N GLN A 24 6.02 3.10 9.92
CA GLN A 24 5.97 4.18 10.91
C GLN A 24 5.40 5.47 10.33
N LYS A 25 5.83 5.86 9.12
CA LYS A 25 5.32 7.05 8.44
C LYS A 25 3.84 6.92 8.11
N ILE A 26 3.39 5.77 7.58
CA ILE A 26 1.97 5.55 7.28
C ILE A 26 1.12 5.61 8.54
N ASN A 27 1.57 5.01 9.64
CA ASN A 27 0.84 5.08 10.90
C ASN A 27 0.78 6.52 11.46
N ALA A 28 1.87 7.28 11.36
CA ALA A 28 1.90 8.68 11.78
C ALA A 28 1.00 9.58 10.92
N VAL A 29 0.97 9.35 9.60
CA VAL A 29 0.03 9.99 8.68
C VAL A 29 -1.41 9.71 9.08
N LYS A 30 -1.77 8.43 9.34
CA LYS A 30 -3.12 8.05 9.78
C LYS A 30 -3.52 8.83 11.04
N ALA A 31 -2.66 8.84 12.06
CA ALA A 31 -2.92 9.57 13.31
C ALA A 31 -3.12 11.08 13.10
N ASP A 32 -2.36 11.69 12.20
CA ASP A 32 -2.48 13.13 11.93
C ASP A 32 -3.71 13.47 11.07
N LEU A 33 -4.10 12.60 10.13
CA LEU A 33 -5.36 12.74 9.38
C LEU A 33 -6.57 12.60 10.30
N GLU A 34 -6.56 11.65 11.24
CA GLU A 34 -7.60 11.48 12.25
C GLU A 34 -7.75 12.73 13.13
N LYS A 35 -6.63 13.27 13.64
CA LYS A 35 -6.63 14.53 14.41
C LYS A 35 -7.18 15.71 13.60
N ALA A 36 -6.87 15.75 12.31
CA ALA A 36 -7.34 16.80 11.39
C ALA A 36 -8.79 16.58 10.93
N LYS A 37 -9.45 15.49 11.34
CA LYS A 37 -10.79 15.07 10.87
C LYS A 37 -10.87 14.98 9.35
N VAL A 38 -9.76 14.61 8.71
CA VAL A 38 -9.70 14.37 7.28
C VAL A 38 -9.96 12.88 7.08
N ARG A 39 -11.07 12.57 6.41
CA ARG A 39 -11.32 11.21 5.93
C ARG A 39 -10.76 11.10 4.52
N LEU A 40 -10.12 9.97 4.25
CA LEU A 40 -9.97 9.51 2.87
C LEU A 40 -11.35 8.93 2.53
N ASP A 41 -11.98 9.45 1.49
CA ASP A 41 -13.26 8.88 1.04
C ASP A 41 -12.97 7.46 0.56
N ASP A 42 -13.40 6.47 1.33
CA ASP A 42 -13.39 5.04 0.96
C ASP A 42 -14.52 4.72 -0.04
N ASP A 43 -15.31 5.73 -0.44
CA ASP A 43 -16.41 5.60 -1.38
C ASP A 43 -15.89 5.62 -2.83
N ASP A 44 -15.52 4.43 -3.33
CA ASP A 44 -15.74 4.11 -4.73
C ASP A 44 -16.45 2.75 -4.78
N ASP A 45 -17.78 2.85 -4.83
CA ASP A 45 -18.69 1.77 -5.16
C ASP A 45 -18.20 1.07 -6.44
N GLY A 46 -17.86 -0.20 -6.29
CA GLY A 46 -17.24 -0.98 -7.34
C GLY A 46 -18.06 -1.05 -8.63
N ASP A 47 -17.39 -0.78 -9.74
CA ASP A 47 -17.69 -1.48 -10.99
C ASP A 47 -16.81 -2.73 -11.03
N GLY A 48 -17.45 -3.87 -10.75
CA GLY A 48 -16.83 -5.18 -10.56
C GLY A 48 -15.99 -5.67 -11.74
N LYS A 49 -14.70 -5.36 -11.72
CA LYS A 49 -13.66 -6.11 -12.43
C LYS A 49 -12.48 -6.34 -11.51
N ASP A 50 -12.20 -7.61 -11.24
CA ASP A 50 -11.07 -8.20 -10.49
C ASP A 50 -9.72 -7.42 -10.51
N GLY A 51 -9.65 -6.32 -9.76
CA GLY A 51 -8.42 -5.56 -9.59
C GLY A 51 -8.68 -4.41 -8.63
N GLY A 52 -8.20 -4.53 -7.38
CA GLY A 52 -8.23 -3.41 -6.44
C GLY A 52 -7.63 -2.13 -7.05
N LYS A 53 -8.01 -0.96 -6.54
CA LYS A 53 -7.50 0.33 -7.03
C LYS A 53 -5.97 0.29 -7.16
N SER A 54 -5.47 0.53 -8.37
CA SER A 54 -4.02 0.61 -8.61
C SER A 54 -3.37 1.67 -7.72
N ALA A 55 -2.09 1.49 -7.38
CA ALA A 55 -1.33 2.48 -6.62
C ALA A 55 -1.31 3.85 -7.31
N ALA A 56 -1.31 3.87 -8.64
CA ALA A 56 -1.39 5.13 -9.41
C ALA A 56 -2.74 5.84 -9.26
N GLN A 57 -3.85 5.10 -9.19
CA GLN A 57 -5.17 5.67 -8.94
C GLN A 57 -5.25 6.23 -7.52
N LEU A 58 -4.83 5.43 -6.52
CA LEU A 58 -4.80 5.87 -5.13
C LEU A 58 -3.90 7.11 -4.94
N ALA A 59 -2.74 7.16 -5.61
CA ALA A 59 -1.87 8.34 -5.55
C ALA A 59 -2.58 9.61 -6.06
N ARG A 60 -3.40 9.50 -7.11
CA ARG A 60 -4.19 10.64 -7.63
C ARG A 60 -5.27 11.07 -6.64
N GLU A 61 -5.94 10.13 -5.98
CA GLU A 61 -6.93 10.42 -4.93
C GLU A 61 -6.27 11.15 -3.74
N LEU A 62 -5.10 10.69 -3.30
CA LEU A 62 -4.31 11.35 -2.25
C LEU A 62 -3.89 12.77 -2.65
N ASP A 63 -3.51 12.97 -3.92
CA ASP A 63 -3.15 14.28 -4.46
C ASP A 63 -4.33 15.23 -4.64
N ALA A 64 -5.54 14.69 -4.85
CA ALA A 64 -6.76 15.47 -5.04
C ALA A 64 -7.20 16.22 -3.77
N ASN A 65 -6.76 15.77 -2.59
CA ASN A 65 -7.03 16.43 -1.32
C ASN A 65 -5.78 17.20 -0.81
N PRO A 66 -5.77 18.55 -0.87
CA PRO A 66 -4.62 19.35 -0.46
C PRO A 66 -4.22 19.15 1.00
N LYS A 67 -5.18 18.83 1.89
CA LYS A 67 -4.89 18.56 3.30
C LYS A 67 -4.17 17.23 3.47
N VAL A 68 -4.59 16.19 2.74
CA VAL A 68 -3.92 14.88 2.73
C VAL A 68 -2.50 15.03 2.21
N LYS A 69 -2.34 15.69 1.05
CA LYS A 69 -1.03 15.97 0.45
C LYS A 69 -0.10 16.72 1.41
N ALA A 70 -0.62 17.71 2.13
CA ALA A 70 0.16 18.44 3.14
C ALA A 70 0.61 17.56 4.31
N VAL A 71 -0.26 16.66 4.78
CA VAL A 71 0.11 15.69 5.84
C VAL A 71 1.15 14.70 5.35
N LEU A 72 0.99 14.15 4.14
CA LEU A 72 2.00 13.26 3.54
C LEU A 72 3.36 13.94 3.41
N ALA A 73 3.40 15.17 2.92
CA ALA A 73 4.62 15.95 2.77
C ALA A 73 5.33 16.19 4.11
N ARG A 74 4.57 16.44 5.20
CA ARG A 74 5.14 16.60 6.56
C ARG A 74 5.88 15.37 7.06
N HIS A 75 5.48 14.17 6.61
CA HIS A 75 6.12 12.91 6.95
C HIS A 75 7.16 12.46 5.90
N GLY A 76 7.46 13.32 4.92
CA GLY A 76 8.39 13.02 3.83
C GLY A 76 7.93 11.84 2.99
N LEU A 77 6.65 11.82 2.64
CA LEU A 77 6.04 10.87 1.70
C LEU A 77 5.47 11.63 0.50
N SER A 78 5.73 11.12 -0.70
CA SER A 78 4.93 11.48 -1.87
C SER A 78 3.61 10.70 -1.86
N SER A 79 2.63 11.17 -2.62
CA SER A 79 1.35 10.47 -2.82
C SER A 79 1.56 9.07 -3.44
N MET A 80 2.54 8.91 -4.33
CA MET A 80 2.90 7.62 -4.91
C MET A 80 3.56 6.69 -3.88
N ASP A 81 4.49 7.18 -3.07
CA ASP A 81 5.12 6.37 -2.01
C ASP A 81 4.09 5.91 -0.98
N ALA A 82 3.16 6.80 -0.63
CA ALA A 82 2.07 6.49 0.28
C ALA A 82 1.14 5.43 -0.32
N ALA A 83 0.73 5.58 -1.58
CA ALA A 83 -0.14 4.62 -2.25
C ALA A 83 0.50 3.23 -2.39
N LEU A 84 1.77 3.16 -2.82
CA LEU A 84 2.52 1.91 -2.91
C LEU A 84 2.67 1.25 -1.53
N SER A 85 2.98 2.05 -0.49
CA SER A 85 3.07 1.55 0.88
C SER A 85 1.73 0.99 1.36
N MET A 86 0.63 1.72 1.15
CA MET A 86 -0.72 1.29 1.55
C MET A 86 -1.12 0.01 0.81
N ASN A 87 -0.91 -0.07 -0.50
CA ASN A 87 -1.22 -1.27 -1.29
C ASN A 87 -0.41 -2.50 -0.82
N ALA A 88 0.89 -2.33 -0.57
CA ALA A 88 1.72 -3.40 -0.04
C ALA A 88 1.30 -3.83 1.37
N ILE A 89 0.87 -2.89 2.22
CA ILE A 89 0.33 -3.18 3.55
C ILE A 89 -0.97 -3.97 3.44
N VAL A 90 -1.91 -3.54 2.58
CA VAL A 90 -3.21 -4.19 2.39
C VAL A 90 -3.04 -5.60 1.85
N THR A 91 -2.28 -5.78 0.78
CA THR A 91 -2.09 -7.11 0.16
C THR A 91 -1.38 -8.10 1.09
N ALA A 92 -0.35 -7.67 1.83
CA ALA A 92 0.29 -8.49 2.84
C ALA A 92 -0.62 -8.76 4.05
N GLY A 93 -1.41 -7.76 4.46
CA GLY A 93 -2.37 -7.87 5.56
C GLY A 93 -3.52 -8.83 5.25
N ILE A 94 -4.05 -8.82 4.03
CA ILE A 94 -5.06 -9.76 3.55
C ILE A 94 -4.54 -11.20 3.66
N TYR A 95 -3.32 -11.47 3.19
CA TYR A 95 -2.72 -12.80 3.32
C TYR A 95 -2.67 -13.22 4.80
N LEU A 96 -2.16 -12.37 5.70
CA LEU A 96 -2.07 -12.67 7.13
C LEU A 96 -3.44 -12.89 7.80
N MET A 97 -4.47 -12.15 7.36
CA MET A 97 -5.83 -12.28 7.89
C MET A 97 -6.45 -13.63 7.53
N PHE A 98 -6.22 -14.12 6.31
CA PHE A 98 -6.77 -15.40 5.85
C PHE A 98 -5.86 -16.60 6.10
N GLU A 99 -4.57 -16.39 6.42
CA GLU A 99 -3.58 -17.46 6.64
C GLU A 99 -4.08 -18.50 7.66
N SER A 100 -4.71 -18.07 8.76
CA SER A 100 -5.24 -18.98 9.78
C SER A 100 -6.45 -19.81 9.34
N SER A 101 -7.17 -19.32 8.33
CA SER A 101 -8.40 -19.94 7.80
C SER A 101 -8.12 -20.84 6.59
N MET A 102 -6.90 -20.78 6.04
CA MET A 102 -6.44 -21.64 4.95
C MET A 102 -5.89 -22.96 5.48
N ASP A 103 -5.98 -24.01 4.66
CA ASP A 103 -5.19 -25.22 4.90
C ASP A 103 -3.69 -24.89 4.88
N LYS A 104 -2.91 -25.48 5.80
CA LYS A 104 -1.49 -25.16 5.97
C LYS A 104 -0.67 -25.38 4.70
N LYS A 105 -0.98 -26.42 3.91
CA LYS A 105 -0.27 -26.68 2.66
C LYS A 105 -0.66 -25.66 1.59
N LYS A 106 -1.94 -25.29 1.53
CA LYS A 106 -2.44 -24.25 0.62
C LYS A 106 -1.84 -22.87 0.93
N ALA A 107 -1.81 -22.49 2.21
CA ALA A 107 -1.20 -21.24 2.65
C ALA A 107 0.30 -21.18 2.26
N ALA A 108 1.06 -22.24 2.56
CA ALA A 108 2.47 -22.32 2.20
C ALA A 108 2.72 -22.27 0.68
N ALA A 109 1.89 -22.98 -0.11
CA ALA A 109 1.99 -22.96 -1.57
C ALA A 109 1.66 -21.58 -2.15
N LEU A 110 0.61 -20.92 -1.64
CA LEU A 110 0.24 -19.56 -2.05
C LEU A 110 1.34 -18.56 -1.70
N TYR A 111 1.85 -18.58 -0.47
CA TYR A 111 2.97 -17.75 -0.04
C TYR A 111 4.21 -17.94 -0.93
N ALA A 112 4.56 -19.18 -1.24
CA ALA A 112 5.69 -19.50 -2.09
C ALA A 112 5.51 -19.03 -3.55
N SER A 113 4.26 -18.91 -4.02
CA SER A 113 3.94 -18.43 -5.37
C SER A 113 4.12 -16.92 -5.54
N TYR A 114 4.14 -16.16 -4.45
CA TYR A 114 4.32 -14.71 -4.51
C TYR A 114 5.74 -14.28 -4.88
N PRO A 115 5.91 -13.08 -5.47
CA PRO A 115 7.22 -12.43 -5.60
C PRO A 115 7.95 -12.31 -4.25
N LYS A 116 9.27 -12.23 -4.29
CA LYS A 116 10.12 -12.20 -3.09
C LYS A 116 9.87 -10.95 -2.24
N GLU A 117 9.54 -9.85 -2.89
CA GLU A 117 9.21 -8.58 -2.28
C GLU A 117 7.90 -8.67 -1.50
N ARG A 118 6.85 -9.29 -2.08
CA ARG A 118 5.60 -9.58 -1.36
C ARG A 118 5.82 -10.55 -0.18
N GLN A 119 6.63 -11.60 -0.36
CA GLN A 119 7.01 -12.49 0.75
C GLN A 119 7.67 -11.69 1.89
N ALA A 120 8.63 -10.82 1.57
CA ALA A 120 9.30 -9.96 2.53
C ALA A 120 8.35 -8.99 3.24
N ASN A 121 7.38 -8.41 2.52
CA ASN A 121 6.35 -7.55 3.09
C ASN A 121 5.47 -8.31 4.09
N ILE A 122 5.04 -9.52 3.76
CA ILE A 122 4.29 -10.40 4.68
C ILE A 122 5.09 -10.67 5.95
N GLU A 123 6.38 -11.04 5.83
CA GLU A 123 7.24 -11.26 6.99
C GLU A 123 7.44 -10.00 7.84
N LEU A 124 7.60 -8.85 7.17
CA LEU A 124 7.73 -7.57 7.85
C LEU A 124 6.48 -7.28 8.68
N LEU A 125 5.29 -7.43 8.10
CA LEU A 125 4.03 -7.22 8.82
C LEU A 125 3.84 -8.23 9.95
N ARG A 126 4.17 -9.52 9.73
CA ARG A 126 4.10 -10.56 10.76
C ARG A 126 4.94 -10.20 11.99
N LYS A 127 6.13 -9.62 11.78
CA LYS A 127 7.02 -9.17 12.87
C LYS A 127 6.58 -7.86 13.53
N ASN A 128 5.80 -7.03 12.82
CA ASN A 128 5.46 -5.67 13.22
C ASN A 128 3.95 -5.43 13.37
N GLN A 129 3.17 -6.45 13.74
CA GLN A 129 1.71 -6.35 13.87
C GLN A 129 1.24 -5.19 14.77
N ARG A 130 2.05 -4.73 15.72
CA ARG A 130 1.75 -3.57 16.58
C ARG A 130 1.68 -2.25 15.81
N LEU A 131 2.38 -2.14 14.68
CA LEU A 131 2.37 -0.94 13.82
C LEU A 131 1.14 -0.90 12.89
N LEU A 132 0.32 -1.95 12.89
CA LEU A 132 -0.91 -2.07 12.09
C LEU A 132 -2.18 -1.84 12.93
N LYS A 133 -2.05 -1.62 14.24
CA LYS A 133 -3.17 -1.41 15.17
C LYS A 133 -3.53 0.07 15.31
#